data_AF-A0A1H1D662-F1
#
_entry.id   AF-A0A1H1D662-F1
#
_cell.length_a   1.000
_cell.length_b   1.000
_cell.length_c   1.000
_cell.angle_alpha   90.00
_cell.angle_beta   90.00
_cell.angle_gamma   90.00
#
_symmetry.space_group_name_H-M   'P 1'
#
loop_
_entity.id
_entity.type
_entity.pdbx_description
1 polymer ?
#
loop_
_entity_poly.entity_id
_entity_poly.type
_entity_poly.pdbx_seq_one_letter_code
_entity_poly.pdbx_strand_id
1 'polypeptide(L)'
;MVANDGYGVYEIMVAFAHIAFVSLLLGSALTNIFRFPWFMYADEPRPAVQRGVGIAELLLAAVVCLPYFWGEGSSVAALIALAYGLAVGVLALWRWKKGHAFRLSSLLAPALLAFAFGALKAGELAALAAGAQA
;
A
#
# COMPACT_ATOMS: atom_id res chain seq x y z
N MET A 1 12.46 0.97 -25.10
CA MET A 1 13.30 1.27 -23.92
C MET A 1 12.59 2.34 -23.12
N VAL A 2 12.11 2.03 -21.90
CA VAL A 2 11.73 3.09 -20.94
C VAL A 2 12.91 4.02 -20.86
N ALA A 3 12.69 5.33 -20.99
CA ALA A 3 13.77 6.30 -20.88
C ALA A 3 14.48 6.05 -19.55
N ASN A 4 15.63 5.39 -19.64
CA ASN A 4 16.63 5.37 -18.62
C ASN A 4 17.15 6.80 -18.64
N ASP A 5 16.69 7.64 -17.72
CA ASP A 5 17.12 9.03 -17.59
C ASP A 5 18.63 9.14 -17.27
N GLY A 6 19.38 8.02 -17.28
CA GLY A 6 20.81 7.96 -16.99
C GLY A 6 21.10 8.02 -15.48
N TYR A 7 20.08 8.19 -14.67
CA TYR A 7 20.15 8.24 -13.22
C TYR A 7 19.08 7.28 -12.69
N GLY A 8 19.48 6.18 -12.05
CA GLY A 8 18.57 5.14 -11.51
C GLY A 8 17.63 5.58 -10.38
N VAL A 9 17.27 6.87 -10.36
CA VAL A 9 16.43 7.55 -9.39
C VAL A 9 15.00 7.02 -9.44
N TYR A 10 14.47 6.70 -10.62
CA TYR A 10 13.12 6.14 -10.75
C TYR A 10 13.03 4.76 -10.09
N GLU A 11 13.96 3.86 -10.38
CA GLU A 11 14.04 2.52 -9.79
C GLU A 11 14.24 2.61 -8.27
N ILE A 12 15.06 3.55 -7.81
CA ILE A 12 15.25 3.86 -6.39
C ILE A 12 13.92 4.32 -5.77
N MET A 13 13.20 5.27 -6.38
CA MET A 13 11.92 5.76 -5.86
C MET A 13 10.86 4.65 -5.78
N VAL A 14 10.77 3.80 -6.80
CA VAL A 14 9.89 2.62 -6.80
C VAL A 14 10.24 1.66 -5.67
N ALA A 15 11.53 1.36 -5.49
CA ALA A 15 12.01 0.48 -4.42
C ALA A 15 11.74 1.07 -3.02
N PHE A 16 11.99 2.36 -2.81
CA PHE A 16 11.68 3.04 -1.55
C PHE A 16 10.18 3.05 -1.25
N ALA A 17 9.34 3.35 -2.24
CA ALA A 17 7.88 3.31 -2.07
C ALA A 17 7.39 1.90 -1.73
N HIS A 18 7.95 0.88 -2.38
CA HIS A 18 7.66 -0.52 -2.08
C HIS A 18 8.03 -0.87 -0.64
N ILE A 19 9.28 -0.61 -0.24
CA ILE A 19 9.78 -0.93 1.10
C ILE A 19 8.92 -0.21 2.15
N ALA A 20 8.66 1.08 1.97
CA ALA A 20 7.85 1.87 2.89
C ALA A 20 6.42 1.30 3.03
N PHE A 21 5.79 0.93 1.91
CA PHE A 21 4.44 0.39 1.91
C PHE A 21 4.38 -1.00 2.57
N VAL A 22 5.31 -1.90 2.24
CA VAL A 22 5.39 -3.23 2.85
C VAL A 22 5.72 -3.16 4.33
N SER A 23 6.67 -2.31 4.74
CA SER A 23 7.00 -2.11 6.16
C SER A 23 5.80 -1.57 6.95
N LEU A 24 5.00 -0.69 6.35
CA LEU A 24 3.76 -0.21 6.95
C LEU A 24 2.74 -1.34 7.11
N LEU A 25 2.51 -2.15 6.06
CA LEU A 25 1.58 -3.28 6.12
C LEU A 25 2.01 -4.31 7.17
N LEU A 26 3.29 -4.68 7.21
CA LEU A 26 3.83 -5.62 8.21
C LEU A 26 3.76 -5.06 9.63
N GLY A 27 4.16 -3.80 9.81
CA GLY A 27 4.10 -3.13 11.11
C GLY A 27 2.66 -3.07 11.63
N SER A 28 1.71 -2.66 10.78
CA SER A 28 0.29 -2.65 11.12
C SER A 28 -0.23 -4.06 11.41
N ALA A 29 0.08 -5.04 10.56
CA ALA A 29 -0.34 -6.43 10.72
C ALA A 29 0.08 -7.02 12.07
N LEU A 30 1.35 -6.91 12.43
CA LEU A 30 1.87 -7.40 13.70
C LEU A 30 1.20 -6.69 14.88
N THR A 31 1.08 -5.37 14.80
CA THR A 31 0.42 -4.56 15.83
C THR A 31 -1.03 -5.01 16.08
N ASN A 32 -1.72 -5.36 15.00
CA ASN A 32 -3.13 -5.75 15.00
C ASN A 32 -3.36 -7.21 15.43
N ILE A 33 -2.49 -8.14 15.00
CA ILE A 33 -2.55 -9.56 15.39
C ILE A 33 -2.23 -9.73 16.88
N PHE A 34 -1.16 -9.10 17.35
CA PHE A 34 -0.70 -9.20 18.73
C PHE A 34 -1.41 -8.25 19.71
N ARG A 35 -2.37 -7.46 19.21
CA ARG A 35 -3.19 -6.54 20.03
C ARG A 35 -2.37 -5.52 20.81
N PHE A 36 -1.33 -4.98 20.20
CA PHE A 36 -0.69 -3.80 20.74
C PHE A 36 -1.72 -2.64 20.80
N PRO A 37 -1.61 -1.72 21.78
CA PRO A 37 -2.58 -0.65 21.98
C PRO A 37 -2.63 0.38 20.84
N TRP A 38 -1.85 0.16 19.79
CA TRP A 38 -1.72 1.05 18.65
C TRP A 38 -2.52 0.52 17.46
N PHE A 39 -3.84 0.68 17.45
CA PHE A 39 -4.61 0.36 16.26
C PHE A 39 -4.68 1.58 15.33
N MET A 40 -3.95 1.51 14.21
CA MET A 40 -3.82 2.64 13.27
C MET A 40 -5.18 3.11 12.71
N TYR A 41 -6.19 2.22 12.69
CA TYR A 41 -7.50 2.45 12.08
C TYR A 41 -8.66 2.69 13.06
N ALA A 42 -8.46 2.67 14.39
CA ALA A 42 -9.48 3.03 15.41
C ALA A 42 -8.95 3.13 16.83
N ASP A 43 -9.55 4.01 17.63
CA ASP A 43 -9.23 4.14 19.05
C ASP A 43 -9.69 2.91 19.85
N GLU A 44 -10.82 2.28 19.48
CA GLU A 44 -11.38 1.11 20.18
C GLU A 44 -11.96 0.04 19.22
N PRO A 45 -11.11 -0.70 18.49
CA PRO A 45 -11.58 -1.79 17.64
C PRO A 45 -12.05 -2.99 18.48
N ARG A 46 -13.11 -3.67 18.00
CA ARG A 46 -13.44 -5.01 18.52
C ARG A 46 -12.25 -5.96 18.26
N PRO A 47 -11.84 -6.80 19.22
CA PRO A 47 -10.64 -7.65 19.09
C PRO A 47 -10.63 -8.55 17.85
N ALA A 48 -11.80 -9.08 17.45
CA ALA A 48 -11.93 -9.90 16.24
C ALA A 48 -11.68 -9.09 14.95
N VAL A 49 -12.15 -7.84 14.90
CA VAL A 49 -11.95 -6.94 13.76
C VAL A 49 -10.49 -6.54 13.66
N GLN A 50 -9.85 -6.22 14.79
CA GLN A 50 -8.43 -5.89 14.85
C GLN A 50 -7.58 -7.03 14.27
N ARG A 51 -7.77 -8.26 14.75
CA ARG A 51 -7.05 -9.44 14.24
C ARG A 51 -7.34 -9.71 12.77
N GLY A 52 -8.59 -9.58 12.34
CA GLY A 52 -8.98 -9.79 10.94
C GLY A 52 -8.27 -8.81 10.00
N VAL A 53 -8.21 -7.53 10.36
CA VAL A 53 -7.45 -6.51 9.61
C VAL A 53 -5.97 -6.87 9.59
N GLY A 54 -5.39 -7.25 10.73
CA GLY A 54 -3.97 -7.62 10.78
C GLY A 54 -3.62 -8.83 9.90
N ILE A 55 -4.47 -9.86 9.86
CA ILE A 55 -4.30 -11.02 8.98
C ILE A 55 -4.41 -10.60 7.50
N ALA A 56 -5.38 -9.76 7.17
CA ALA A 56 -5.56 -9.26 5.80
C ALA A 56 -4.34 -8.43 5.34
N GLU A 57 -3.80 -7.57 6.20
CA GLU A 57 -2.60 -6.79 5.91
C GLU A 57 -1.35 -7.65 5.76
N LEU A 58 -1.23 -8.73 6.54
CA LEU A 58 -0.15 -9.70 6.39
C LEU A 58 -0.21 -10.42 5.04
N LEU A 59 -1.41 -10.84 4.63
CA LEU A 59 -1.63 -11.45 3.31
C LEU A 59 -1.33 -10.47 2.18
N LEU A 60 -1.78 -9.22 2.31
CA LEU A 60 -1.47 -8.15 1.36
C LEU A 60 0.04 -7.90 1.25
N ALA A 61 0.76 -7.84 2.37
CA ALA A 61 2.21 -7.69 2.36
C ALA A 61 2.89 -8.86 1.64
N ALA A 62 2.46 -10.10 1.89
CA ALA A 62 2.98 -11.28 1.20
C ALA A 62 2.75 -11.20 -0.32
N VAL A 63 1.54 -10.79 -0.75
CA VAL A 63 1.19 -10.65 -2.16
C VAL A 63 1.92 -9.49 -2.82
N VAL A 64 2.17 -8.37 -2.13
CA VAL A 64 2.93 -7.24 -2.69
C VAL A 64 4.43 -7.53 -2.76
N CYS A 65 4.97 -8.34 -1.85
CA CYS A 65 6.37 -8.79 -1.87
C CYS A 65 6.67 -9.78 -3.00
N LEU A 66 5.75 -10.69 -3.32
CA LEU A 66 5.91 -11.72 -4.36
C LEU A 66 6.36 -11.15 -5.74
N PRO A 67 5.72 -10.08 -6.26
CA PRO A 67 6.09 -9.36 -7.49
C PRO A 67 7.51 -8.81 -7.54
N TYR A 68 8.09 -8.46 -6.38
CA TYR A 68 9.46 -7.95 -6.35
C TYR A 68 10.48 -9.04 -6.72
N PHE A 69 10.11 -10.30 -6.52
CA PHE A 69 10.94 -11.45 -6.87
C PHE A 69 10.56 -12.06 -8.23
N TRP A 70 9.28 -12.05 -8.61
CA TRP A 70 8.77 -12.68 -9.83
C TRP A 70 8.10 -11.63 -10.73
N GLY A 71 8.80 -11.20 -11.80
CA GLY A 71 8.43 -10.06 -12.66
C GLY A 71 7.01 -10.07 -13.25
N GLU A 72 6.34 -11.23 -13.32
CA GLU A 72 4.96 -11.37 -13.77
C GLU A 72 3.92 -10.84 -12.76
N GLY A 73 4.30 -10.65 -11.48
CA GLY A 73 3.39 -10.18 -10.43
C GLY A 73 3.18 -8.66 -10.39
N SER A 74 3.91 -7.88 -11.20
CA SER A 74 3.97 -6.41 -11.12
C SER A 74 2.61 -5.72 -11.28
N SER A 75 1.78 -6.19 -12.23
CA SER A 75 0.43 -5.67 -12.49
C SER A 75 -0.54 -5.97 -11.35
N VAL A 76 -0.44 -7.16 -10.76
CA VAL A 76 -1.24 -7.57 -9.60
C VAL A 76 -0.87 -6.73 -8.37
N ALA A 77 0.43 -6.45 -8.18
CA ALA A 77 0.92 -5.58 -7.11
C ALA A 77 0.34 -4.16 -7.21
N ALA A 78 0.37 -3.57 -8.40
CA ALA A 78 -0.15 -2.23 -8.66
C ALA A 78 -1.66 -2.15 -8.38
N LEU A 79 -2.43 -3.12 -8.90
CA LEU A 79 -3.88 -3.17 -8.69
C LEU A 79 -4.23 -3.31 -7.20
N ILE A 80 -3.52 -4.18 -6.48
CA ILE A 80 -3.76 -4.41 -5.05
C ILE A 80 -3.44 -3.15 -4.23
N ALA A 81 -2.33 -2.48 -4.52
CA ALA A 81 -1.95 -1.24 -3.85
C ALA A 81 -2.98 -0.13 -4.09
N LEU A 82 -3.44 0.06 -5.32
CA LEU A 82 -4.48 1.05 -5.64
C LEU A 82 -5.81 0.72 -4.97
N ALA A 83 -6.22 -0.55 -4.97
CA ALA A 83 -7.45 -1.00 -4.32
C ALA A 83 -7.40 -0.77 -2.80
N TYR A 84 -6.25 -1.06 -2.17
CA TYR A 84 -6.01 -0.80 -0.75
C TYR A 84 -6.07 0.70 -0.45
N GLY A 85 -5.35 1.52 -1.22
CA GLY A 85 -5.36 2.97 -1.05
C GLY A 85 -6.76 3.57 -1.17
N LEU A 86 -7.56 3.08 -2.12
CA LEU A 86 -8.95 3.51 -2.33
C LEU A 86 -9.86 3.08 -1.18
N ALA A 87 -9.74 1.84 -0.70
CA ALA A 87 -10.52 1.35 0.42
C ALA A 87 -10.25 2.16 1.71
N VAL A 88 -8.97 2.39 2.02
CA VAL A 88 -8.56 3.16 3.21
C VAL A 88 -8.91 4.63 3.05
N GLY A 89 -8.73 5.22 1.87
CA GLY A 89 -9.06 6.62 1.58
C GLY A 89 -10.57 6.90 1.68
N VAL A 90 -11.42 6.03 1.14
CA VAL A 90 -12.88 6.13 1.27
C VAL A 90 -13.29 6.01 2.74
N LEU A 91 -12.69 5.08 3.49
CA LEU A 91 -12.95 4.92 4.92
C LEU A 91 -12.54 6.19 5.71
N ALA A 92 -11.41 6.80 5.34
CA ALA A 92 -10.94 8.06 5.94
C ALA A 92 -11.93 9.19 5.71
N LEU A 93 -12.37 9.40 4.46
CA LEU A 93 -13.34 10.43 4.09
C LEU A 93 -14.70 10.21 4.76
N TRP A 94 -15.16 8.97 4.81
CA TRP A 94 -16.43 8.61 5.45
C TRP A 94 -16.41 8.88 6.95
N ARG A 95 -15.31 8.50 7.64
CA ARG A 95 -15.17 8.73 9.09
C ARG A 95 -14.92 10.19 9.44
N TRP A 96 -14.20 10.93 8.59
CA TRP A 96 -14.02 12.38 8.74
C TRP A 96 -15.38 13.11 8.70
N LYS A 97 -16.25 12.76 7.74
CA LYS A 97 -17.60 13.35 7.63
C LYS A 97 -18.51 13.03 8.83
N LYS A 98 -18.26 11.93 9.55
CA LYS A 98 -19.07 11.52 10.71
C LYS A 98 -18.60 12.10 12.06
N GLY A 99 -17.55 12.93 12.07
CA GLY A 99 -17.05 13.56 13.29
C GLY A 99 -16.46 12.59 14.31
N HIS A 100 -16.10 11.36 13.90
CA HIS A 100 -15.39 10.43 14.77
C HIS A 100 -13.93 10.86 14.90
N ALA A 101 -13.36 10.66 16.10
CA ALA A 101 -12.06 11.13 16.60
C ALA A 101 -10.81 10.55 15.89
N PHE A 102 -10.92 10.24 14.60
CA PHE A 102 -9.81 9.79 13.80
C PHE A 102 -8.83 10.92 13.54
N ARG A 103 -7.56 10.70 13.92
CA ARG A 103 -6.47 11.49 13.36
C ARG A 103 -6.42 11.20 11.86
N LEU A 104 -6.85 12.17 11.05
CA LEU A 104 -6.89 12.08 9.58
C LEU A 104 -5.57 11.53 9.00
N SER A 105 -4.45 11.89 9.64
CA SER A 105 -3.10 11.41 9.34
C SER A 105 -2.94 9.89 9.40
N SER A 106 -3.63 9.21 10.32
CA SER A 106 -3.49 7.76 10.54
C SER A 106 -4.13 6.92 9.42
N LEU A 107 -5.03 7.51 8.62
CA LEU A 107 -5.67 6.85 7.48
C LEU A 107 -5.17 7.41 6.14
N LEU A 108 -4.82 8.69 6.08
CA LEU A 108 -4.26 9.32 4.88
C LEU A 108 -2.86 8.83 4.56
N ALA A 109 -1.97 8.67 5.53
CA ALA A 109 -0.59 8.26 5.25
C ALA A 109 -0.51 6.86 4.61
N PRO A 110 -1.22 5.82 5.12
CA PRO A 110 -1.29 4.52 4.43
C PRO A 110 -1.88 4.62 3.02
N ALA A 111 -2.95 5.41 2.84
CA ALA A 111 -3.59 5.58 1.54
C ALA A 111 -2.66 6.26 0.52
N LEU A 112 -1.98 7.33 0.91
CA LEU A 112 -1.03 8.06 0.07
C LEU A 112 0.17 7.19 -0.32
N LEU A 113 0.71 6.40 0.62
CA LEU A 113 1.79 5.44 0.32
C LEU A 113 1.34 4.37 -0.67
N ALA A 114 0.13 3.82 -0.49
CA ALA A 114 -0.44 2.84 -1.39
C ALA A 114 -0.68 3.41 -2.80
N PHE A 115 -1.21 4.63 -2.90
CA PHE A 115 -1.38 5.32 -4.18
C PHE A 115 -0.06 5.67 -4.85
N ALA A 116 0.94 6.13 -4.09
CA ALA A 116 2.26 6.44 -4.63
C ALA A 116 2.91 5.18 -5.21
N PHE A 117 2.90 4.06 -4.46
CA PHE A 117 3.43 2.79 -4.96
C PHE A 117 2.65 2.27 -6.17
N GLY A 118 1.31 2.28 -6.11
CA GLY A 118 0.46 1.83 -7.20
C GLY A 118 0.62 2.66 -8.48
N ALA A 119 0.72 3.99 -8.36
CA ALA A 119 0.91 4.90 -9.49
C ALA A 119 2.30 4.72 -10.13
N LEU A 120 3.35 4.60 -9.32
CA LEU A 120 4.71 4.33 -9.80
C LEU A 120 4.76 2.99 -10.55
N LYS A 121 4.18 1.92 -10.00
CA LYS A 121 4.13 0.62 -10.70
C LYS A 121 3.26 0.63 -11.95
N ALA A 122 2.15 1.37 -11.96
CA ALA A 122 1.36 1.55 -13.18
C ALA A 122 2.13 2.31 -14.28
N GLY A 123 2.91 3.33 -13.90
CA GLY A 123 3.80 4.05 -14.82
C GLY A 123 4.87 3.17 -15.44
N GLU A 124 5.49 2.30 -14.63
CA GLU A 124 6.48 1.30 -15.10
C GLU A 124 5.86 0.35 -16.13
N LEU A 125 4.66 -0.17 -15.86
CA LEU A 125 3.94 -1.06 -16.77
C LEU A 125 3.54 -0.36 -18.07
N ALA A 126 3.08 0.89 -17.99
CA ALA A 126 2.72 1.69 -19.16
C ALA A 126 3.94 1.97 -20.06
N ALA A 127 5.09 2.28 -19.46
CA ALA A 127 6.32 2.52 -20.20
C ALA A 127 6.87 1.24 -20.85
N LEU A 128 6.78 0.08 -20.18
CA LEU A 128 7.13 -1.22 -20.75
C LEU A 128 6.22 -1.59 -21.93
N ALA A 129 4.90 -1.36 -21.80
CA ALA A 129 3.95 -1.63 -22.88
C ALA A 129 4.19 -0.72 -24.10
N ALA A 130 4.48 0.57 -23.89
CA ALA A 130 4.81 1.51 -24.96
C ALA A 130 6.13 1.15 -25.65
N GLY A 131 7.13 0.66 -24.90
CA GLY A 131 8.41 0.23 -25.43
C GLY A 131 8.38 -1.12 -26.17
N ALA A 132 7.33 -1.92 -26.00
CA ALA A 132 7.14 -3.19 -26.72
C ALA A 132 6.41 -3.01 -28.07
N GLN A 133 5.82 -1.83 -28.31
CA GLN A 133 5.14 -1.47 -29.57
C GLN A 133 6.04 -0.69 -30.56
N ALA A 134 7.24 -0.29 -30.13
CA ALA A 134 8.24 0.43 -30.93
C ALA A 134 9.36 -0.51 -31.41
#